data_AF-A0A5C8JVW4-F1
#
_entry.id   AF-A0A5C8JVW4-F1
#
_cell.length_a   1.000
_cell.length_b   1.000
_cell.length_c   1.000
_cell.angle_alpha   90.00
_cell.angle_beta   90.00
_cell.angle_gamma   90.00
#
_symmetry.space_group_name_H-M   'P 1'
#
loop_
_entity.id
_entity.type
_entity.pdbx_description
1 polymer ?
#
loop_
_entity_poly.entity_id
_entity_poly.type
_entity_poly.pdbx_seq_one_letter_code
_entity_poly.pdbx_strand_id
1 'polypeptide(L)'
;MLAVFADPIRHGAADTVLPYSIEQLLEAMAADRPPPGPIRPRKAYDLFADRLEAMGPMSGFGPLRRAFPAVHFPSLTAEPSMELVPGCEADFLWDSPVTAPSSGLVEVAFPATEDRWLGTSPALHERTLDASPGGVDYTCREAIRIIKLIKYRRSIPVLSYFLELFALRWLEGSHAFDAESVSQIVEQADLGWHTRLPVGHLIDDIPALLSALAGQLGRAAAQGRQLRMIDLTTPEREGTVEACDATHAVSAAESFEAAATLAHRARAAADRGDQAAALSAWRELLRQGGVSASGDEPGRSG
;
A
#
# COMPACT_ATOMS: atom_id res chain seq x y z
N MET A 1 4.84 9.53 3.67
CA MET A 1 4.29 8.66 4.71
C MET A 1 5.37 7.68 5.06
N LEU A 2 5.92 7.81 6.26
CA LEU A 2 6.91 6.89 6.82
C LEU A 2 6.10 6.01 7.78
N ALA A 3 6.02 4.71 7.51
CA ALA A 3 5.48 3.74 8.46
C ALA A 3 6.66 3.27 9.32
N VAL A 4 6.61 3.56 10.61
CA VAL A 4 7.59 3.04 11.57
C VAL A 4 6.91 1.91 12.33
N PHE A 5 7.40 0.70 12.10
CA PHE A 5 7.06 -0.44 12.94
C PHE A 5 7.81 -0.27 14.26
N ALA A 6 7.12 0.31 15.25
CA ALA A 6 7.61 0.25 16.60
C ALA A 6 7.36 -1.17 17.10
N ASP A 7 8.41 -1.83 17.57
CA ASP A 7 8.29 -3.00 18.43
C ASP A 7 8.06 -2.48 19.86
N PRO A 8 6.82 -2.43 20.37
CA PRO A 8 6.58 -2.03 21.76
C PRO A 8 7.14 -3.05 22.76
N ILE A 9 7.56 -4.24 22.31
CA ILE A 9 8.02 -5.35 23.16
C ILE A 9 9.50 -5.20 23.53
N ARG A 10 10.34 -4.59 22.69
CA ARG A 10 11.79 -4.42 22.97
C ARG A 10 12.20 -3.14 23.69
N HIS A 11 11.37 -2.10 23.68
CA HIS A 11 11.79 -0.77 24.19
C HIS A 11 11.17 -0.35 25.54
N GLY A 12 10.52 -1.28 26.25
CA GLY A 12 10.12 -1.12 27.65
C GLY A 12 11.11 -1.82 28.59
N ALA A 13 11.56 -1.12 29.62
CA ALA A 13 12.46 -1.64 30.65
C ALA A 13 11.99 -2.99 31.24
N ALA A 14 12.93 -3.94 31.37
CA ALA A 14 12.95 -5.14 32.23
C ALA A 14 11.78 -6.15 32.20
N ASP A 15 10.63 -5.84 31.61
CA ASP A 15 9.47 -6.74 31.52
C ASP A 15 9.11 -6.94 30.04
N THR A 16 9.76 -7.93 29.41
CA THR A 16 9.49 -8.34 28.03
C THR A 16 8.01 -8.71 27.87
N VAL A 17 7.25 -7.86 27.17
CA VAL A 17 5.82 -8.04 26.92
C VAL A 17 5.63 -9.16 25.90
N LEU A 18 5.44 -10.38 26.41
CA LEU A 18 4.99 -11.52 25.63
C LEU A 18 3.70 -11.15 24.84
N PRO A 19 3.41 -11.78 23.70
CA PRO A 19 2.11 -11.67 23.01
C PRO A 19 0.93 -12.21 23.83
N TYR A 20 1.24 -12.72 25.02
CA TYR A 20 0.36 -13.18 26.08
C TYR A 20 0.44 -12.19 27.24
N SER A 21 -0.68 -11.89 27.91
CA SER A 21 -0.56 -11.26 29.22
C SER A 21 0.24 -12.18 30.14
N ILE A 22 1.27 -11.66 30.83
CA ILE A 22 2.06 -12.42 31.81
C ILE A 22 1.12 -13.07 32.85
N GLU A 23 0.09 -12.34 33.30
CA GLU A 23 -0.93 -12.86 34.22
C GLU A 23 -1.64 -14.08 33.63
N GLN A 24 -2.02 -14.04 32.35
CA GLN A 24 -2.73 -15.13 31.70
C GLN A 24 -1.83 -16.34 31.44
N LEU A 25 -0.53 -16.12 31.20
CA LEU A 25 0.46 -17.20 31.05
C LEU A 25 0.71 -17.88 32.40
N LEU A 26 0.85 -17.09 33.47
CA LEU A 26 0.99 -17.59 34.84
C LEU A 26 -0.26 -18.34 35.31
N GLU A 27 -1.46 -17.86 34.97
CA GLU A 27 -2.72 -18.56 35.24
C GLU A 27 -2.83 -19.89 34.49
N ALA A 28 -2.44 -19.92 33.21
CA ALA A 28 -2.45 -21.16 32.42
C ALA A 28 -1.44 -22.18 32.94
N MET A 29 -0.23 -21.74 33.30
CA MET A 29 0.80 -22.58 33.92
C MET A 29 0.35 -23.11 35.28
N ALA A 30 -0.26 -22.27 36.12
CA ALA A 30 -0.78 -22.69 37.42
C ALA A 30 -1.96 -23.67 37.31
N ALA A 31 -2.70 -23.62 36.20
CA ALA A 31 -3.87 -24.47 35.93
C ALA A 31 -3.55 -25.73 35.09
N ASP A 32 -2.29 -25.96 34.71
CA ASP A 32 -1.87 -27.01 33.75
C ASP A 32 -2.70 -27.00 32.46
N ARG A 33 -2.97 -25.79 31.95
CA ARG A 33 -3.70 -25.56 30.70
C ARG A 33 -2.76 -25.01 29.64
N PRO A 34 -3.05 -25.24 28.34
CA PRO A 34 -2.32 -24.57 27.29
C PRO A 34 -2.40 -23.05 27.48
N PRO A 35 -1.33 -22.30 27.15
CA PRO A 35 -1.35 -20.85 27.22
C PRO A 35 -2.54 -20.30 26.41
N PRO A 36 -3.15 -19.18 26.84
CA PRO A 36 -4.23 -18.58 26.08
C PRO A 36 -3.71 -18.22 24.69
N GLY A 37 -4.60 -18.22 23.69
CA GLY A 37 -4.24 -17.75 22.35
C GLY A 37 -3.69 -16.31 22.36
N PRO A 38 -3.06 -15.86 21.27
CA PRO A 38 -2.46 -14.53 21.19
C PRO A 38 -3.47 -13.44 21.52
N ILE A 39 -2.98 -12.31 22.06
CA ILE A 39 -3.82 -11.14 22.31
C ILE A 39 -4.63 -10.78 21.05
N ARG A 40 -5.93 -10.50 21.24
CA ARG A 40 -6.79 -10.06 20.13
C ARG A 40 -6.23 -8.78 19.52
N PRO A 41 -6.14 -8.66 18.18
CA PRO A 41 -5.52 -7.50 17.54
C PRO A 41 -6.15 -6.17 17.95
N ARG A 42 -7.48 -6.11 18.09
CA ARG A 42 -8.16 -4.92 18.60
C ARG A 42 -7.67 -4.51 19.99
N LYS A 43 -7.50 -5.47 20.90
CA LYS A 43 -7.00 -5.20 22.26
C LYS A 43 -5.54 -4.72 22.22
N ALA A 44 -4.70 -5.32 21.38
CA ALA A 44 -3.31 -4.88 21.20
C ALA A 44 -3.25 -3.43 20.67
N TYR A 45 -4.08 -3.12 19.67
CA TYR A 45 -4.22 -1.78 19.13
C TYR A 45 -4.68 -0.77 20.18
N ASP A 46 -5.75 -1.05 20.91
CA ASP A 46 -6.30 -0.11 21.90
C ASP A 46 -5.27 0.16 23.01
N LEU A 47 -4.59 -0.88 23.52
CA LEU A 47 -3.50 -0.72 24.50
C LEU A 47 -2.35 0.14 23.96
N PHE A 48 -1.95 -0.07 22.71
CA PHE A 48 -0.91 0.72 22.06
C PHE A 48 -1.32 2.18 21.91
N ALA A 49 -2.54 2.43 21.42
CA ALA A 49 -3.08 3.77 21.24
C ALA A 49 -3.24 4.52 22.58
N ASP A 50 -3.73 3.84 23.62
CA ASP A 50 -3.85 4.39 24.98
C ASP A 50 -2.49 4.85 25.52
N ARG A 51 -1.44 4.05 25.29
CA ARG A 51 -0.07 4.39 25.71
C ARG A 51 0.48 5.60 24.96
N LEU A 52 0.27 5.67 23.64
CA LEU A 52 0.69 6.82 22.85
C LEU A 52 -0.05 8.11 23.23
N GLU A 53 -1.36 8.03 23.51
CA GLU A 53 -2.13 9.18 23.99
C GLU A 53 -1.66 9.66 25.36
N ALA A 54 -1.33 8.73 26.26
CA ALA A 54 -0.80 9.07 27.59
C ALA A 54 0.56 9.78 27.56
N MET A 55 1.33 9.65 26.47
CA MET A 55 2.59 10.40 26.29
C MET A 55 2.35 11.90 26.05
N GLY A 56 1.12 12.29 25.68
CA GLY A 56 0.77 13.68 25.41
C GLY A 56 1.16 14.17 24.01
N PRO A 57 1.10 15.50 23.77
CA PRO A 57 1.32 16.06 22.43
C PRO A 57 2.78 15.91 21.98
N MET A 58 2.95 15.59 20.69
CA MET A 58 4.25 15.48 20.05
C MET A 58 4.57 16.75 19.26
N SER A 59 5.74 17.36 19.51
CA SER A 59 6.15 18.56 18.78
C SER A 59 6.21 18.32 17.27
N GLY A 60 5.66 19.24 16.48
CA GLY A 60 5.59 19.14 15.02
C GLY A 60 4.34 18.41 14.48
N PHE A 61 3.57 17.75 15.35
CA PHE A 61 2.37 16.99 14.96
C PHE A 61 1.11 17.51 15.64
N GLY A 62 -0.02 17.32 14.97
CA GLY A 62 -1.34 17.66 15.47
C GLY A 62 -1.84 16.61 16.47
N PRO A 63 -3.09 16.75 16.93
CA PRO A 63 -3.71 15.77 17.82
C PRO A 63 -3.66 14.38 17.20
N LEU A 64 -3.24 13.40 18.01
CA LEU A 64 -3.25 11.99 17.68
C LEU A 64 -4.65 11.56 17.23
N ARG A 65 -4.71 10.76 16.15
CA ARG A 65 -5.94 10.17 15.64
C ARG A 65 -5.84 8.65 15.67
N ARG A 66 -6.77 8.00 16.38
CA ARG A 66 -6.95 6.55 16.30
C ARG A 66 -7.57 6.20 14.94
N ALA A 67 -6.83 5.50 14.09
CA ALA A 67 -7.26 5.05 12.77
C ALA A 67 -6.82 3.60 12.54
N PHE A 68 -7.52 2.65 13.16
CA PHE A 68 -7.20 1.22 13.10
C PHE A 68 -6.85 0.78 11.66
N PRO A 69 -5.74 0.07 11.44
CA PRO A 69 -4.85 -0.52 12.45
C PRO A 69 -3.71 0.38 12.92
N ALA A 70 -3.68 1.65 12.52
CA ALA A 70 -2.62 2.59 12.84
C ALA A 70 -3.07 3.68 13.85
N VAL A 71 -2.08 4.31 14.46
CA VAL A 71 -2.24 5.57 15.17
C VAL A 71 -1.58 6.65 14.33
N HIS A 72 -2.37 7.64 13.90
CA HIS A 72 -1.94 8.66 12.96
C HIS A 72 -1.60 9.97 13.68
N PHE A 73 -0.41 10.47 13.39
CA PHE A 73 0.10 11.77 13.82
C PHE A 73 0.11 12.71 12.60
N PRO A 74 -0.94 13.54 12.42
CA PRO A 74 -0.98 14.46 11.30
C PRO A 74 0.13 15.50 11.45
N SER A 75 0.92 15.75 10.41
CA SER A 75 1.92 16.81 10.45
C SER A 75 1.27 18.20 10.52
N LEU A 76 1.86 19.11 11.31
CA LEU A 76 1.49 20.53 11.34
C LEU A 76 2.40 21.39 10.45
N THR A 77 3.43 20.80 9.85
CA THR A 77 4.44 21.50 9.06
C THR A 77 4.46 20.96 7.62
N ALA A 78 5.48 21.36 6.85
CA ALA A 78 5.74 20.75 5.56
C ALA A 78 6.27 19.30 5.65
N GLU A 79 6.56 18.81 6.87
CA GLU A 79 6.97 17.43 7.11
C GLU A 79 5.83 16.45 6.84
N PRO A 80 6.12 15.18 6.49
CA PRO A 80 5.08 14.18 6.29
C PRO A 80 4.42 13.79 7.61
N SER A 81 3.13 13.47 7.57
CA SER A 81 2.47 12.77 8.67
C SER A 81 3.11 11.41 8.95
N MET A 82 2.95 10.95 10.18
CA MET A 82 3.47 9.67 10.65
C MET A 82 2.31 8.73 11.02
N GLU A 83 2.47 7.46 10.70
CA GLU A 83 1.58 6.38 11.12
C GLU A 83 2.39 5.36 11.91
N LEU A 84 1.93 5.05 13.12
CA LEU A 84 2.50 4.01 13.96
C LEU A 84 1.55 2.82 13.99
N VAL A 85 2.04 1.66 13.59
CA VAL A 85 1.28 0.41 13.56
C VAL A 85 1.86 -0.52 14.62
N PRO A 86 1.05 -1.02 15.58
CA PRO A 86 1.54 -2.03 16.51
C PRO A 86 1.81 -3.33 15.74
N GLY A 87 2.95 -3.95 16.01
CA GLY A 87 3.30 -5.25 15.45
C GLY A 87 4.09 -6.11 16.44
N CYS A 88 4.25 -7.37 16.11
CA CYS A 88 5.10 -8.32 16.83
C CYS A 88 5.97 -9.12 15.85
N GLU A 89 7.12 -9.60 16.32
CA GLU A 89 7.92 -10.58 15.56
C GLU A 89 7.07 -11.84 15.31
N ALA A 90 7.01 -12.30 14.06
CA ALA A 90 6.05 -13.33 13.66
C ALA A 90 6.44 -14.74 14.08
N ASP A 91 7.70 -14.95 14.51
CA ASP A 91 8.20 -16.19 15.11
C ASP A 91 7.33 -16.66 16.30
N PHE A 92 6.64 -15.72 16.96
CA PHE A 92 5.78 -15.99 18.11
C PHE A 92 4.34 -16.43 17.77
N LEU A 93 3.92 -16.35 16.50
CA LEU A 93 2.58 -16.77 16.03
C LEU A 93 2.61 -18.13 15.31
N TRP A 94 3.75 -18.82 15.33
CA TRP A 94 3.98 -20.08 14.63
C TRP A 94 3.28 -21.26 15.30
N ASP A 95 2.01 -21.42 14.95
CA ASP A 95 1.34 -22.73 14.87
C ASP A 95 0.28 -22.78 13.74
N SER A 96 0.21 -21.78 12.83
CA SER A 96 -0.79 -21.76 11.75
C SER A 96 -0.16 -21.59 10.36
N PRO A 97 -0.27 -22.59 9.45
CA PRO A 97 0.18 -22.48 8.06
C PRO A 97 -0.62 -21.45 7.23
N VAL A 98 -1.67 -20.84 7.80
CA VAL A 98 -2.52 -19.84 7.13
C VAL A 98 -1.86 -18.45 7.12
N THR A 99 -0.89 -18.20 8.02
CA THR A 99 -0.26 -16.89 8.23
C THR A 99 1.17 -16.78 7.69
N ALA A 100 1.72 -17.82 7.05
CA ALA A 100 3.06 -17.79 6.46
C ALA A 100 3.04 -17.13 5.07
N PRO A 101 4.00 -16.22 4.72
CA PRO A 101 4.00 -15.53 3.44
C PRO A 101 4.28 -16.55 2.33
N SER A 102 3.98 -16.19 1.09
CA SER A 102 4.33 -17.02 -0.08
C SER A 102 5.81 -17.45 -0.13
N SER A 103 6.69 -16.65 0.48
CA SER A 103 8.13 -16.88 0.60
C SER A 103 8.58 -17.70 1.83
N GLY A 104 7.69 -18.04 2.75
CA GLY A 104 8.00 -18.74 4.00
C GLY A 104 8.70 -17.91 5.09
N LEU A 105 8.95 -16.61 4.87
CA LEU A 105 9.66 -15.72 5.80
C LEU A 105 8.71 -14.63 6.34
N VAL A 106 7.85 -14.92 7.33
CA VAL A 106 7.15 -13.82 8.04
C VAL A 106 8.14 -13.22 9.02
N GLU A 107 8.38 -11.92 8.95
CA GLU A 107 9.25 -11.23 9.93
C GLU A 107 8.41 -10.55 11.01
N VAL A 108 7.27 -9.97 10.62
CA VAL A 108 6.39 -9.24 11.55
C VAL A 108 4.92 -9.55 11.27
N ALA A 109 4.09 -9.47 12.30
CA ALA A 109 2.65 -9.51 12.18
C ALA A 109 2.02 -8.24 12.76
N PHE A 110 0.95 -7.76 12.13
CA PHE A 110 0.22 -6.57 12.57
C PHE A 110 -1.30 -6.81 12.56
N PRO A 111 -2.11 -6.01 13.26
CA PRO A 111 -3.56 -6.09 13.20
C PRO A 111 -4.05 -5.78 11.78
N ALA A 112 -4.52 -6.76 11.00
CA ALA A 112 -5.18 -6.47 9.72
C ALA A 112 -6.66 -6.19 9.88
N THR A 113 -7.30 -6.86 10.85
CA THR A 113 -8.68 -6.62 11.25
C THR A 113 -8.76 -6.69 12.78
N GLU A 114 -9.90 -6.31 13.36
CA GLU A 114 -10.09 -6.32 14.81
C GLU A 114 -9.81 -7.69 15.46
N ASP A 115 -10.01 -8.78 14.70
CA ASP A 115 -9.87 -10.15 15.19
C ASP A 115 -8.74 -10.95 14.50
N ARG A 116 -8.09 -10.40 13.47
CA ARG A 116 -7.05 -11.09 12.69
C ARG A 116 -5.72 -10.36 12.63
N TRP A 117 -4.65 -11.09 12.95
CA TRP A 117 -3.26 -10.73 12.67
C TRP A 117 -2.91 -11.10 11.22
N LEU A 118 -2.18 -10.23 10.52
CA LEU A 118 -1.63 -10.51 9.20
C LEU A 118 -0.10 -10.47 9.28
N GLY A 119 0.53 -11.57 8.84
CA GLY A 119 1.97 -11.65 8.68
C GLY A 119 2.44 -10.91 7.43
N THR A 120 3.57 -10.21 7.51
CA THR A 120 4.23 -9.54 6.39
C THR A 120 5.75 -9.58 6.55
N SER A 121 6.49 -9.43 5.44
CA SER A 121 7.94 -9.16 5.45
C SER A 121 8.24 -7.87 4.68
N PRO A 122 8.36 -6.74 5.40
CA PRO A 122 8.80 -5.49 4.79
C PRO A 122 10.18 -5.61 4.14
N ALA A 123 11.10 -6.40 4.71
CA ALA A 123 12.42 -6.58 4.11
C ALA A 123 12.36 -7.38 2.80
N LEU A 124 11.42 -8.32 2.66
CA LEU A 124 11.16 -8.96 1.37
C LEU A 124 10.60 -7.96 0.36
N HIS A 125 9.65 -7.09 0.76
CA HIS A 125 9.15 -6.02 -0.10
C HIS A 125 10.28 -5.13 -0.63
N GLU A 126 11.18 -4.70 0.25
CA GLU A 126 12.33 -3.87 -0.12
C GLU A 126 13.28 -4.60 -1.06
N ARG A 127 13.63 -5.86 -0.76
CA ARG A 127 14.48 -6.68 -1.63
C ARG A 127 13.85 -6.92 -3.01
N THR A 128 12.54 -7.15 -3.07
CA THR A 128 11.82 -7.28 -4.34
C THR A 128 11.93 -5.98 -5.12
N LEU A 129 11.62 -4.83 -4.52
CA LEU A 129 11.76 -3.52 -5.18
C LEU A 129 13.19 -3.23 -5.67
N ASP A 130 14.20 -3.67 -4.94
CA ASP A 130 15.61 -3.50 -5.30
C ASP A 130 16.07 -4.46 -6.40
N ALA A 131 15.48 -5.65 -6.47
CA ALA A 131 15.76 -6.65 -7.50
C ALA A 131 14.91 -6.47 -8.77
N SER A 132 13.79 -5.74 -8.69
CA SER A 132 12.86 -5.60 -9.81
C SER A 132 13.45 -4.79 -10.96
N PRO A 133 13.18 -5.22 -12.21
CA PRO A 133 13.77 -4.60 -13.38
C PRO A 133 13.34 -3.14 -13.50
N GLY A 134 14.29 -2.29 -13.88
CA GLY A 134 14.03 -0.95 -14.37
C GLY A 134 13.98 -0.90 -15.89
N GLY A 135 13.90 0.32 -16.42
CA GLY A 135 14.23 0.61 -17.80
C GLY A 135 15.72 0.89 -18.01
N VAL A 136 16.07 1.28 -19.23
CA VAL A 136 17.39 1.78 -19.62
C VAL A 136 17.71 3.09 -18.88
N ASP A 137 16.71 3.94 -18.64
CA ASP A 137 16.90 5.26 -18.01
C ASP A 137 16.18 5.47 -16.67
N TYR A 138 15.57 4.44 -16.10
CA TYR A 138 14.86 4.54 -14.82
C TYR A 138 14.82 3.22 -14.05
N THR A 139 14.60 3.31 -12.74
CA THR A 139 14.38 2.19 -11.82
C THR A 139 12.89 1.94 -11.60
N CYS A 140 12.50 0.73 -11.19
CA CYS A 140 11.13 0.43 -10.78
C CYS A 140 10.57 1.49 -9.78
N ARG A 141 11.40 1.91 -8.82
CA ARG A 141 11.06 2.93 -7.82
C ARG A 141 10.72 4.29 -8.43
N GLU A 142 11.34 4.69 -9.53
CA GLU A 142 11.02 5.97 -10.19
C GLU A 142 9.67 5.92 -10.90
N ALA A 143 9.36 4.82 -11.60
CA ALA A 143 8.02 4.64 -12.18
C ALA A 143 6.93 4.67 -11.09
N ILE A 144 7.14 3.95 -9.98
CA ILE A 144 6.26 3.96 -8.81
C ILE A 144 6.05 5.38 -8.26
N ARG A 145 7.13 6.17 -8.11
CA ARG A 145 7.04 7.54 -7.59
C ARG A 145 6.21 8.44 -8.52
N ILE A 146 6.35 8.29 -9.83
CA ILE A 146 5.61 9.08 -10.81
C ILE A 146 4.12 8.74 -10.79
N ILE A 147 3.75 7.46 -10.81
CA ILE A 147 2.32 7.08 -10.75
C ILE A 147 1.68 7.50 -9.42
N LYS A 148 2.41 7.42 -8.31
CA LYS A 148 1.95 7.93 -7.00
C LYS A 148 1.79 9.44 -7.02
N LEU A 149 2.74 10.17 -7.61
CA LEU A 149 2.65 11.62 -7.76
C LEU A 149 1.39 12.00 -8.56
N ILE A 150 1.10 11.31 -9.66
CA ILE A 150 -0.12 11.51 -10.45
C ILE A 150 -1.36 11.24 -9.59
N LYS A 151 -1.40 10.09 -8.90
CA LYS A 151 -2.47 9.71 -7.97
C LYS A 151 -2.74 10.79 -6.94
N TYR A 152 -1.71 11.35 -6.28
CA TYR A 152 -1.89 12.40 -5.28
C TYR A 152 -2.24 13.76 -5.89
N ARG A 153 -1.64 14.14 -7.03
CA ARG A 153 -1.92 15.42 -7.70
C ARG A 153 -3.34 15.49 -8.26
N ARG A 154 -3.91 14.34 -8.63
CA ARG A 154 -5.25 14.23 -9.20
C ARG A 154 -6.28 13.60 -8.24
N SER A 155 -5.90 13.40 -6.97
CA SER A 155 -6.77 12.82 -5.94
C SER A 155 -7.42 11.49 -6.34
N ILE A 156 -6.69 10.63 -7.06
CA ILE A 156 -7.22 9.36 -7.55
C ILE A 156 -7.36 8.39 -6.37
N PRO A 157 -8.57 7.82 -6.12
CA PRO A 157 -8.89 7.04 -4.92
C PRO A 157 -8.38 5.60 -4.99
N VAL A 158 -7.16 5.38 -5.46
CA VAL A 158 -6.48 4.07 -5.46
C VAL A 158 -5.50 3.98 -4.29
N LEU A 159 -5.30 2.79 -3.71
CA LEU A 159 -4.32 2.58 -2.66
C LEU A 159 -2.90 2.78 -3.19
N SER A 160 -2.09 3.53 -2.44
CA SER A 160 -0.69 3.78 -2.82
C SER A 160 0.12 2.49 -2.91
N TYR A 161 -0.17 1.51 -2.04
CA TYR A 161 0.50 0.21 -2.04
C TYR A 161 0.12 -0.64 -3.26
N PHE A 162 -1.16 -0.64 -3.65
CA PHE A 162 -1.61 -1.29 -4.88
C PHE A 162 -0.84 -0.82 -6.12
N LEU A 163 -0.57 0.50 -6.22
CA LEU A 163 0.21 1.05 -7.33
C LEU A 163 1.66 0.52 -7.38
N GLU A 164 2.26 0.20 -6.24
CA GLU A 164 3.59 -0.42 -6.20
C GLU A 164 3.56 -1.81 -6.80
N LEU A 165 2.64 -2.66 -6.32
CA LEU A 165 2.46 -4.01 -6.81
C LEU A 165 2.12 -4.02 -8.31
N PHE A 166 1.29 -3.09 -8.75
CA PHE A 166 0.91 -2.98 -10.16
C PHE A 166 2.10 -2.62 -11.04
N ALA A 167 2.90 -1.63 -10.63
CA ALA A 167 4.10 -1.23 -11.39
C ALA A 167 5.14 -2.37 -11.44
N LEU A 168 5.34 -3.06 -10.33
CA LEU A 168 6.19 -4.26 -10.25
C LEU A 168 5.76 -5.32 -11.27
N ARG A 169 4.51 -5.76 -11.20
CA ARG A 169 3.95 -6.75 -12.13
C ARG A 169 3.93 -6.26 -13.58
N TRP A 170 3.81 -4.96 -13.80
CA TRP A 170 3.85 -4.40 -15.14
C TRP A 170 5.25 -4.50 -15.75
N LEU A 171 6.28 -4.14 -15.00
CA LEU A 171 7.69 -4.24 -15.42
C LEU A 171 8.12 -5.70 -15.64
N GLU A 172 7.59 -6.62 -14.85
CA GLU A 172 7.80 -8.07 -15.00
C GLU A 172 6.98 -8.69 -16.15
N GLY A 173 6.04 -7.94 -16.75
CA GLY A 173 5.17 -8.43 -17.80
C GLY A 173 4.06 -9.40 -17.32
N SER A 174 3.76 -9.41 -16.02
CA SER A 174 2.74 -10.27 -15.38
C SER A 174 1.45 -9.54 -15.01
N HIS A 175 1.37 -8.21 -15.19
CA HIS A 175 0.23 -7.39 -14.73
C HIS A 175 -1.13 -7.83 -15.29
N ALA A 176 -1.21 -8.39 -16.50
CA ALA A 176 -2.50 -8.76 -17.09
C ALA A 176 -3.03 -10.14 -16.67
N PHE A 177 -2.27 -10.90 -15.87
CA PHE A 177 -2.73 -12.18 -15.35
C PHE A 177 -3.83 -11.95 -14.33
N ASP A 178 -5.02 -12.49 -14.62
CA ASP A 178 -6.12 -12.62 -13.65
C ASP A 178 -5.78 -13.82 -12.75
N ALA A 179 -4.80 -13.60 -11.88
CA ALA A 179 -4.26 -14.60 -10.97
C ALA A 179 -4.64 -14.23 -9.52
N GLU A 180 -5.10 -15.24 -8.79
CA GLU A 180 -5.46 -15.20 -7.37
C GLU A 180 -4.37 -15.81 -6.48
N SER A 181 -3.41 -16.55 -7.04
CA SER A 181 -2.23 -17.07 -6.32
C SER A 181 -0.91 -16.85 -7.07
N VAL A 182 0.21 -16.90 -6.35
CA VAL A 182 1.56 -16.85 -6.94
C VAL A 182 1.76 -18.02 -7.90
N SER A 183 1.29 -19.22 -7.54
CA SER A 183 1.35 -20.39 -8.41
C SER A 183 0.66 -20.15 -9.75
N GLN A 184 -0.51 -19.48 -9.76
CA GLN A 184 -1.19 -19.13 -11.00
C GLN A 184 -0.41 -18.11 -11.84
N ILE A 185 0.30 -17.17 -11.22
CA ILE A 185 1.21 -16.25 -11.93
C ILE A 185 2.32 -17.04 -12.62
N VAL A 186 2.95 -17.98 -11.91
CA VAL A 186 4.05 -18.81 -12.44
C VAL A 186 3.54 -19.70 -13.58
N GLU A 187 2.41 -20.38 -13.39
CA GLU A 187 1.80 -21.22 -14.42
C GLU A 187 1.48 -20.42 -15.69
N GLN A 188 0.94 -19.21 -15.56
CA GLN A 188 0.64 -18.35 -16.73
C GLN A 188 1.91 -17.81 -17.39
N ALA A 189 2.96 -17.49 -16.60
CA ALA A 189 4.25 -17.09 -17.14
C ALA A 189 4.92 -18.22 -17.94
N ASP A 190 4.86 -19.47 -17.44
CA ASP A 190 5.43 -20.65 -18.10
C ASP A 190 4.72 -21.01 -19.41
N LEU A 191 3.43 -20.65 -19.54
CA LEU A 191 2.68 -20.75 -20.80
C LEU A 191 3.08 -19.69 -21.84
N GLY A 192 4.11 -18.88 -21.55
CA GLY A 192 4.65 -17.87 -22.46
C GLY A 192 3.75 -16.64 -22.61
N TRP A 193 2.82 -16.43 -21.68
CA TRP A 193 1.99 -15.22 -21.67
C TRP A 193 2.81 -14.03 -21.18
N HIS A 194 3.78 -13.55 -21.95
CA HIS A 194 4.42 -12.28 -21.63
C HIS A 194 3.53 -11.15 -22.15
N THR A 195 2.93 -10.40 -21.23
CA THR A 195 2.34 -9.12 -21.64
C THR A 195 3.46 -8.15 -21.99
N ARG A 196 3.13 -7.16 -22.83
CA ARG A 196 4.06 -6.17 -23.39
C ARG A 196 5.13 -5.74 -22.36
N LEU A 197 6.39 -6.00 -22.68
CA LEU A 197 7.53 -5.59 -21.86
C LEU A 197 7.75 -4.07 -21.97
N PRO A 198 8.24 -3.42 -20.90
CA PRO A 198 8.68 -2.03 -20.97
C PRO A 198 9.73 -1.85 -22.07
N VAL A 199 9.69 -0.70 -22.76
CA VAL A 199 10.74 -0.33 -23.73
C VAL A 199 11.98 0.24 -23.03
N GLY A 200 11.86 0.55 -21.75
CA GLY A 200 12.96 0.97 -20.89
C GLY A 200 13.20 2.48 -20.88
N HIS A 201 12.25 3.26 -21.39
CA HIS A 201 12.30 4.71 -21.38
C HIS A 201 11.08 5.26 -20.66
N LEU A 202 11.31 6.08 -19.64
CA LEU A 202 10.25 6.59 -18.78
C LEU A 202 9.14 7.31 -19.57
N ILE A 203 9.51 8.08 -20.61
CA ILE A 203 8.57 8.82 -21.45
C ILE A 203 7.66 7.91 -22.29
N ASP A 204 8.12 6.70 -22.60
CA ASP A 204 7.36 5.68 -23.34
C ASP A 204 6.54 4.79 -22.39
N ASP A 205 7.15 4.43 -21.26
CA ASP A 205 6.61 3.43 -20.35
C ASP A 205 5.50 3.99 -19.45
N ILE A 206 5.59 5.24 -18.98
CA ILE A 206 4.56 5.85 -18.12
C ILE A 206 3.19 5.93 -18.83
N PRO A 207 3.06 6.42 -20.07
CA PRO A 207 1.78 6.38 -20.79
C PRO A 207 1.20 4.96 -20.93
N ALA A 208 2.06 3.97 -21.22
CA ALA A 208 1.65 2.58 -21.37
C ALA A 208 1.19 1.96 -20.03
N LEU A 209 1.94 2.20 -18.96
CA LEU A 209 1.61 1.78 -17.59
C LEU A 209 0.27 2.37 -17.13
N LEU A 210 0.05 3.67 -17.34
CA LEU A 210 -1.22 4.34 -16.99
C LEU A 210 -2.40 3.77 -17.79
N SER A 211 -2.20 3.50 -19.09
CA SER A 211 -3.23 2.91 -19.95
C SER A 211 -3.57 1.47 -19.52
N ALA A 212 -2.56 0.68 -19.17
CA ALA A 212 -2.74 -0.69 -18.69
C ALA A 212 -3.53 -0.69 -17.37
N LEU A 213 -3.18 0.20 -16.45
CA LEU A 213 -3.89 0.37 -15.17
C LEU A 213 -5.34 0.82 -15.39
N ALA A 214 -5.56 1.87 -16.19
CA ALA A 214 -6.90 2.36 -16.51
C ALA A 214 -7.77 1.27 -17.14
N GLY A 215 -7.22 0.52 -18.11
CA GLY A 215 -7.91 -0.57 -18.78
C GLY A 215 -8.27 -1.72 -17.83
N GLN A 216 -7.40 -2.07 -16.88
CA GLN A 216 -7.71 -3.11 -15.90
C GLN A 216 -8.73 -2.67 -14.86
N LEU A 217 -8.60 -1.45 -14.35
CA LEU A 217 -9.60 -0.85 -13.44
C LEU A 217 -10.97 -0.79 -14.13
N GLY A 218 -11.01 -0.34 -15.39
CA GLY A 218 -12.24 -0.25 -16.19
C GLY A 218 -12.88 -1.62 -16.43
N ARG A 219 -12.09 -2.66 -16.74
CA ARG A 219 -12.61 -4.03 -16.89
C ARG A 219 -13.16 -4.59 -15.58
N ALA A 220 -12.45 -4.40 -14.47
CA ALA A 220 -12.92 -4.83 -13.16
C ALA A 220 -14.23 -4.12 -12.79
N ALA A 221 -14.30 -2.80 -12.97
CA ALA A 221 -15.47 -1.99 -12.70
C ALA A 221 -16.68 -2.39 -13.56
N ALA A 222 -16.48 -2.64 -14.86
CA ALA A 222 -17.55 -3.11 -15.76
C ALA A 222 -18.11 -4.50 -15.36
N GLN A 223 -17.30 -5.30 -14.67
CA GLN A 223 -17.70 -6.59 -14.11
C GLN A 223 -18.28 -6.48 -12.69
N GLY A 224 -18.41 -5.27 -12.15
CA GLY A 224 -18.93 -5.04 -10.80
C GLY A 224 -18.00 -5.53 -9.69
N ARG A 225 -16.69 -5.66 -9.96
CA ARG A 225 -15.68 -6.10 -8.99
C ARG A 225 -14.58 -5.07 -8.81
N GLN A 226 -13.86 -5.18 -7.70
CA GLN A 226 -12.61 -4.44 -7.50
C GLN A 226 -11.47 -5.12 -8.25
N LEU A 227 -10.55 -4.32 -8.76
CA LEU A 227 -9.27 -4.84 -9.22
C LEU A 227 -8.46 -5.25 -7.99
N ARG A 228 -7.97 -6.49 -7.99
CA ARG A 228 -7.18 -7.07 -6.89
C ARG A 228 -5.82 -7.49 -7.43
N MET A 229 -4.84 -7.47 -6.55
CA MET A 229 -3.49 -7.91 -6.88
C MET A 229 -2.90 -8.71 -5.73
N ILE A 230 -2.15 -9.73 -6.08
CA ILE A 230 -1.41 -10.53 -5.12
C ILE A 230 -0.20 -9.74 -4.63
N ASP A 231 -0.04 -9.68 -3.32
CA ASP A 231 1.11 -9.20 -2.61
C ASP A 231 2.00 -10.40 -2.23
N LEU A 232 3.20 -10.40 -2.79
CA LEU A 232 4.18 -11.46 -2.57
C LEU A 232 4.82 -11.41 -1.18
N THR A 233 4.57 -10.34 -0.43
CA THR A 233 5.17 -10.08 0.88
C THR A 233 4.28 -10.53 2.03
N THR A 234 3.08 -11.04 1.71
CA THR A 234 2.08 -11.57 2.62
C THR A 234 1.69 -13.02 2.24
N PRO A 235 0.96 -13.75 3.10
CA PRO A 235 0.52 -15.13 2.84
C PRO A 235 -0.27 -15.29 1.55
N GLU A 236 0.00 -16.32 0.74
CA GLU A 236 -0.66 -16.50 -0.58
C GLU A 236 -2.19 -16.47 -0.52
N ARG A 237 -2.77 -16.98 0.58
CA ARG A 237 -4.23 -17.05 0.77
C ARG A 237 -4.83 -15.77 1.35
N GLU A 238 -4.01 -14.84 1.81
CA GLU A 238 -4.44 -13.64 2.53
C GLU A 238 -3.90 -12.33 1.93
N GLY A 239 -2.88 -12.43 1.07
CA GLY A 239 -2.12 -11.33 0.49
C GLY A 239 -2.75 -10.76 -0.76
N THR A 240 -4.05 -10.48 -0.73
CA THR A 240 -4.69 -9.75 -1.84
C THR A 240 -4.89 -8.30 -1.45
N VAL A 241 -4.37 -7.40 -2.26
CA VAL A 241 -4.55 -5.96 -2.12
C VAL A 241 -5.58 -5.49 -3.13
N GLU A 242 -6.62 -4.83 -2.65
CA GLU A 242 -7.64 -4.21 -3.50
C GLU A 242 -7.17 -2.83 -3.95
N ALA A 243 -7.45 -2.47 -5.21
CA ALA A 243 -7.03 -1.17 -5.74
C ALA A 243 -7.72 0.00 -5.03
N CYS A 244 -9.01 -0.13 -4.76
CA CYS A 244 -9.86 0.91 -4.18
C CYS A 244 -11.17 0.29 -3.71
N ASP A 245 -11.98 1.05 -2.96
CA ASP A 245 -13.36 0.65 -2.65
C ASP A 245 -14.18 0.45 -3.92
N ALA A 246 -15.13 -0.49 -3.90
CA ALA A 246 -15.99 -0.78 -5.05
C ALA A 246 -16.76 0.45 -5.57
N THR A 247 -17.13 1.38 -4.68
CA THR A 247 -17.80 2.65 -5.03
C THR A 247 -16.91 3.60 -5.83
N HIS A 248 -15.59 3.46 -5.70
CA HIS A 248 -14.61 4.33 -6.35
C HIS A 248 -14.03 3.73 -7.65
N ALA A 249 -14.30 2.45 -7.94
CA ALA A 249 -13.68 1.72 -9.06
C ALA A 249 -13.84 2.40 -10.43
N VAL A 250 -15.07 2.85 -10.76
CA VAL A 250 -15.35 3.57 -12.01
C VAL A 250 -14.58 4.90 -12.07
N SER A 251 -14.69 5.71 -11.02
CA SER A 251 -14.02 7.02 -10.95
C SER A 251 -12.49 6.91 -11.00
N ALA A 252 -11.92 5.84 -10.43
CA ALA A 252 -10.49 5.56 -10.47
C ALA A 252 -10.05 5.21 -11.90
N ALA A 253 -10.81 4.36 -12.61
CA ALA A 253 -10.54 4.01 -13.99
C ALA A 253 -10.56 5.24 -14.91
N GLU A 254 -11.61 6.07 -14.82
CA GLU A 254 -11.75 7.31 -15.61
C GLU A 254 -10.63 8.31 -15.33
N SER A 255 -10.24 8.46 -14.06
CA SER A 255 -9.16 9.37 -13.67
C SER A 255 -7.80 8.93 -14.21
N PHE A 256 -7.53 7.63 -14.20
CA PHE A 256 -6.30 7.08 -14.80
C PHE A 256 -6.34 7.12 -16.33
N GLU A 257 -7.50 6.95 -16.96
CA GLU A 257 -7.66 7.10 -18.42
C GLU A 257 -7.37 8.54 -18.87
N ALA A 258 -7.89 9.53 -18.12
CA ALA A 258 -7.58 10.94 -18.37
C ALA A 258 -6.09 11.24 -18.17
N ALA A 259 -5.46 10.64 -17.15
CA ALA A 259 -4.02 10.75 -16.94
C ALA A 259 -3.20 10.12 -18.08
N ALA A 260 -3.61 8.92 -18.54
CA ALA A 260 -3.00 8.23 -19.66
C ALA A 260 -3.09 9.06 -20.95
N THR A 261 -4.24 9.68 -21.21
CA THR A 261 -4.44 10.58 -22.37
C THR A 261 -3.46 11.76 -22.36
N LEU A 262 -3.27 12.41 -21.21
CA LEU A 262 -2.32 13.50 -21.07
C LEU A 262 -0.87 13.04 -21.27
N ALA A 263 -0.51 11.87 -20.74
CA ALA A 263 0.81 11.27 -20.89
C ALA A 263 1.10 10.90 -22.36
N HIS A 264 0.14 10.29 -23.06
CA HIS A 264 0.24 10.00 -24.49
C HIS A 264 0.36 11.26 -25.33
N ARG A 265 -0.36 12.34 -24.98
CA ARG A 265 -0.21 13.62 -25.66
C ARG A 265 1.19 14.20 -25.48
N ALA A 266 1.77 14.08 -24.28
CA ALA A 266 3.14 14.51 -24.02
C ALA A 266 4.15 13.72 -24.86
N ARG A 267 3.99 12.38 -24.91
CA ARG A 267 4.81 11.48 -25.73
C ARG A 267 4.70 11.81 -27.22
N ALA A 268 3.47 11.92 -27.75
CA ALA A 268 3.25 12.22 -29.16
C ALA A 268 3.84 13.59 -29.56
N ALA A 269 3.88 14.57 -28.65
CA ALA A 269 4.57 15.83 -28.89
C ALA A 269 6.10 15.65 -28.94
N ALA A 270 6.67 14.86 -28.02
CA ALA A 270 8.08 14.52 -28.01
C ALA A 270 8.51 13.78 -29.30
N ASP A 271 7.71 12.82 -29.77
CA ASP A 271 7.95 12.08 -31.03
C ASP A 271 8.01 13.00 -32.26
N ARG A 272 7.29 14.13 -32.23
CA ARG A 272 7.32 15.15 -33.28
C ARG A 272 8.43 16.20 -33.10
N GLY A 273 9.24 16.09 -32.04
CA GLY A 273 10.27 17.08 -31.68
C GLY A 273 9.72 18.36 -31.05
N ASP A 274 8.43 18.42 -30.69
CA ASP A 274 7.82 19.58 -30.05
C ASP A 274 7.99 19.52 -28.53
N GLN A 275 9.18 19.93 -28.07
CA GLN A 275 9.55 19.93 -26.65
C GLN A 275 8.65 20.82 -25.80
N ALA A 276 8.18 21.95 -26.34
CA ALA A 276 7.34 22.89 -25.61
C ALA A 276 5.96 22.28 -25.31
N ALA A 277 5.33 21.64 -26.31
CA ALA A 277 4.07 20.94 -26.12
C ALA A 277 4.22 19.72 -25.21
N ALA A 278 5.32 18.96 -25.34
CA ALA A 278 5.60 17.82 -24.47
C ALA A 278 5.70 18.25 -22.99
N LEU A 279 6.49 19.29 -22.69
CA LEU A 279 6.63 19.84 -21.35
C LEU A 279 5.31 20.41 -20.81
N SER A 280 4.54 21.09 -21.66
CA SER A 280 3.23 21.62 -21.27
C SER A 280 2.27 20.50 -20.85
N ALA A 281 2.21 19.40 -21.61
CA ALA A 281 1.38 18.26 -21.29
C ALA A 281 1.82 17.53 -20.00
N TRP A 282 3.12 17.34 -19.78
CA TRP A 282 3.64 16.80 -18.51
C TRP A 282 3.30 17.70 -17.32
N ARG A 283 3.44 19.02 -17.46
CA ARG A 283 3.05 19.98 -16.42
C ARG A 283 1.57 19.92 -16.11
N GLU A 284 0.71 19.80 -17.13
CA GLU A 284 -0.73 19.65 -16.93
C GLU A 284 -1.09 18.35 -16.22
N LEU A 285 -0.42 17.25 -16.56
CA LEU A 285 -0.61 15.96 -15.89
C LEU A 285 -0.27 16.05 -14.39
N LEU A 286 0.84 16.70 -14.06
CA LEU A 286 1.38 16.82 -12.70
C LEU A 286 0.87 18.03 -11.93
N ARG A 287 0.03 18.88 -12.55
CA ARG A 287 -0.58 20.02 -11.88
C ARG A 287 -1.53 19.51 -10.79
N GLN A 288 -1.49 20.16 -9.63
CA GLN A 288 -2.47 19.91 -8.57
C GLN A 288 -3.87 20.20 -9.12
N GLY A 289 -4.75 19.20 -9.09
CA GLY A 289 -6.18 19.41 -9.27
C GLY A 289 -6.66 20.33 -8.14
N GLY A 290 -7.18 21.51 -8.49
CA GLY A 290 -7.71 22.42 -7.49
C GLY A 290 -8.84 21.74 -6.74
N VAL A 291 -8.70 21.58 -5.43
CA VAL A 291 -9.88 21.53 -4.56
C VAL A 291 -10.52 22.89 -4.72
N SER A 292 -11.64 22.97 -5.42
CA SER A 292 -12.51 24.15 -5.32
C SER A 292 -12.83 24.32 -3.84
N ALA A 293 -12.25 25.32 -3.21
CA ALA A 293 -12.75 25.84 -1.96
C ALA A 293 -14.13 26.46 -2.25
N SER A 294 -15.19 25.63 -2.24
CA SER A 294 -16.53 26.15 -1.99
C SER A 294 -16.56 26.55 -0.52
N GLY A 295 -16.22 27.81 -0.27
CA GLY A 295 -16.52 28.46 0.99
C GLY A 295 -18.03 28.54 1.14
N ASP A 296 -18.58 27.66 1.97
CA ASP A 296 -19.79 27.97 2.71
C ASP A 296 -19.36 28.71 3.98
N GLU A 297 -19.27 30.03 3.88
CA GLU A 297 -19.54 30.88 5.04
C GLU A 297 -21.05 30.76 5.33
N PRO A 298 -21.48 30.24 6.50
CA PRO A 298 -22.87 30.41 6.90
C PRO A 298 -23.07 31.88 7.28
N GLY A 299 -23.94 32.51 6.52
CA GLY A 299 -24.23 33.93 6.57
C GLY A 299 -24.61 34.44 7.95
N ARG A 300 -24.09 35.64 8.21
CA ARG A 300 -24.75 36.63 9.06
C ARG A 300 -26.12 36.97 8.47
N SER A 301 -27.19 36.70 9.19
CA SER A 301 -28.41 37.53 9.26
C SER A 301 -29.39 36.93 10.25
N GLY A 302 -29.79 37.74 11.25
CA GLY A 302 -30.77 37.39 12.29
C GLY A 302 -30.30 37.82 13.67
#